data_AF-A0A3L7P2K6-F1
#
_entry.id   AF-A0A3L7P2K6-F1
#
_cell.length_a   1.000
_cell.length_b   1.000
_cell.length_c   1.000
_cell.angle_alpha   90.00
_cell.angle_beta   90.00
_cell.angle_gamma   90.00
#
_symmetry.space_group_name_H-M   'P 1'
#
loop_
_entity.id
_entity.type
_entity.pdbx_description
1 polymer ?
#
loop_
_entity_poly.entity_id
_entity_poly.type
_entity_poly.pdbx_seq_one_letter_code
_entity_poly.pdbx_strand_id
1 'polypeptide(L)'
;MLAAPTVSVHAQDAGGKKEPSSVSSDEQLEKLLTDLGSSTFSVRQKAALRVLELSASDVRSLESQMGSAPASVSTQLKVLIPRLRRRLFDEQLEKLSKDDTSEAEAAEIVALLPEWNRYSAMTGNDPDSVVVYRELLVAERDLFSARLFAADDFATRLETRSAAVSALCDGQADEAFPVASFAALMLLGSNPDLHLQGATSANISSALDDPRFGKLIEKGVHSKTLKAITESWIERPDIAVDRPLLFAMQHQLPAGRRVALKTLDRSTRNQRTYYALLCLATFQQTEDLPLVESLLSNEKTLWPPRGQLVRELLPDREIDSTFSVQTRDVALAVAIHLRGEKPQEFGIDVVPSDAHLFTIESMGFSNDEQREAALAKYRAHFAAAAPPSR
;
A
#
# COMPACT_ATOMS: atom_id res chain seq x y z
N MET A 1 37.86 4.02 -7.82
CA MET A 1 38.92 4.37 -6.85
C MET A 1 39.23 5.85 -6.99
N LEU A 2 38.46 6.70 -6.30
CA LEU A 2 38.73 8.13 -6.11
C LEU A 2 38.10 8.49 -4.77
N ALA A 3 38.94 8.89 -3.82
CA ALA A 3 38.60 9.18 -2.45
C ALA A 3 37.99 10.59 -2.33
N ALA A 4 36.92 10.71 -1.54
CA ALA A 4 36.33 11.98 -1.14
C ALA A 4 36.61 12.24 0.36
N PRO A 5 36.67 13.52 0.79
CA PRO A 5 37.43 13.92 1.96
C PRO A 5 36.66 13.82 3.27
N THR A 6 37.39 13.41 4.31
CA THR A 6 36.98 13.37 5.70
C THR A 6 36.88 14.79 6.26
N VAL A 7 35.67 15.27 6.53
CA VAL A 7 35.43 16.52 7.28
C VAL A 7 35.38 16.19 8.76
N SER A 8 36.42 16.60 9.47
CA SER A 8 36.54 16.52 10.93
C SER A 8 35.82 17.71 11.56
N VAL A 9 34.69 17.48 12.22
CA VAL A 9 33.98 18.50 12.99
C VAL A 9 34.38 18.38 14.46
N HIS A 10 34.98 19.45 14.98
CA HIS A 10 35.28 19.63 16.39
C HIS A 10 33.99 19.62 17.22
N ALA A 11 33.95 18.70 18.18
CA ALA A 11 33.00 18.73 19.28
C ALA A 11 33.32 19.92 20.18
N GLN A 12 32.43 20.91 20.20
CA GLN A 12 32.38 21.93 21.23
C GLN A 12 31.29 21.59 22.24
N ASP A 13 31.77 21.53 23.48
CA ASP A 13 31.12 21.29 24.75
C ASP A 13 29.92 22.23 24.95
N ALA A 14 28.71 21.66 25.01
CA ALA A 14 27.48 22.37 25.38
C ALA A 14 26.90 21.71 26.63
N GLY A 15 26.86 22.51 27.69
CA GLY A 15 26.59 22.10 29.07
C GLY A 15 25.34 21.23 29.25
N GLY A 16 25.54 20.10 29.93
CA GLY A 16 24.48 19.24 30.41
C GLY A 16 23.53 19.97 31.35
N LYS A 17 22.32 20.28 30.85
CA LYS A 17 21.14 20.40 31.70
C LYS A 17 20.79 18.99 32.18
N LYS A 18 21.11 18.70 33.44
CA LYS A 18 20.54 17.58 34.19
C LYS A 18 19.01 17.64 34.08
N GLU A 19 18.41 16.67 33.40
CA GLU A 19 16.99 16.38 33.55
C GLU A 19 16.69 16.08 35.02
N PRO A 20 15.80 16.84 35.68
CA PRO A 20 15.31 16.46 36.99
C PRO A 20 14.16 15.45 36.87
N SER A 21 14.14 14.50 37.82
CA SER A 21 12.98 13.78 38.36
C SER A 21 12.28 12.67 37.53
N SER A 22 12.90 11.50 37.37
CA SER A 22 12.17 10.25 37.07
C SER A 22 11.53 9.61 38.32
N VAL A 23 12.19 9.71 39.48
CA VAL A 23 11.79 9.03 40.73
C VAL A 23 10.42 9.48 41.26
N SER A 24 10.03 10.75 41.06
CA SER A 24 8.75 11.27 41.54
C SER A 24 7.54 10.78 40.73
N SER A 25 7.73 10.33 39.49
CA SER A 25 6.61 9.85 38.65
C SER A 25 6.22 8.43 39.04
N ASP A 26 7.21 7.57 39.29
CA ASP A 26 6.98 6.16 39.63
C ASP A 26 6.26 5.99 40.98
N GLU A 27 6.67 6.74 42.01
CA GLU A 27 6.00 6.73 43.32
C GLU A 27 4.53 7.20 43.23
N GLN A 28 4.25 8.18 42.37
CA GLN A 28 2.88 8.66 42.14
C GLN A 28 2.03 7.60 41.43
N LEU A 29 2.62 6.89 40.47
CA LEU A 29 1.94 5.85 39.70
C LEU A 29 1.65 4.61 40.57
N GLU A 30 2.59 4.19 41.41
CA GLU A 30 2.39 3.11 42.41
C GLU A 30 1.26 3.45 43.39
N LYS A 31 1.20 4.70 43.85
CA LYS A 31 0.10 5.16 44.70
C LYS A 31 -1.24 5.10 43.97
N LEU A 32 -1.30 5.51 42.70
CA LEU A 32 -2.53 5.42 41.90
C LEU A 32 -3.00 3.97 41.72
N LEU A 33 -2.07 3.03 41.49
CA LEU A 33 -2.40 1.61 41.41
C LEU A 33 -2.92 1.06 42.74
N THR A 34 -2.31 1.48 43.85
CA THR A 34 -2.77 1.12 45.20
C THR A 34 -4.17 1.67 45.45
N ASP A 35 -4.42 2.93 45.11
CA ASP A 35 -5.71 3.59 45.30
C ASP A 35 -6.82 3.01 44.39
N LEU A 36 -6.49 2.57 43.17
CA LEU A 36 -7.39 1.81 42.30
C LEU A 36 -7.81 0.46 42.91
N GLY A 37 -6.93 -0.15 43.71
CA GLY A 37 -7.17 -1.38 44.46
C GLY A 37 -7.88 -1.17 45.80
N SER A 38 -8.14 0.08 46.21
CA SER A 38 -8.73 0.41 47.50
C SER A 38 -10.09 -0.25 47.71
N SER A 39 -10.42 -0.65 48.94
CA SER A 39 -11.76 -1.14 49.30
C SER A 39 -12.83 -0.03 49.23
N THR A 40 -12.42 1.23 49.34
CA THR A 40 -13.33 2.39 49.34
C THR A 40 -13.64 2.86 47.93
N PHE A 41 -14.93 2.89 47.56
CA PHE A 41 -15.37 3.30 46.22
C PHE A 41 -14.89 4.69 45.81
N SER A 42 -15.00 5.69 46.70
CA SER A 42 -14.62 7.07 46.40
C SER A 42 -13.11 7.24 46.14
N VAL A 43 -12.27 6.42 46.78
CA VAL A 43 -10.82 6.42 46.54
C VAL A 43 -10.53 5.83 45.16
N ARG A 44 -11.13 4.68 44.82
CA ARG A 44 -10.99 4.09 43.48
C ARG A 44 -11.45 5.03 42.38
N GLN A 45 -12.59 5.71 42.57
CA GLN A 45 -13.12 6.65 41.58
C GLN A 45 -12.19 7.84 41.36
N LYS A 46 -11.62 8.41 42.42
CA LYS A 46 -10.63 9.50 42.31
C LYS A 46 -9.36 9.03 41.62
N ALA A 47 -8.86 7.85 41.95
CA ALA A 47 -7.69 7.27 41.29
C ALA A 47 -7.95 7.02 39.79
N ALA A 48 -9.13 6.50 39.43
CA ALA A 48 -9.53 6.29 38.04
C ALA A 48 -9.56 7.60 37.24
N LEU A 49 -10.11 8.68 37.80
CA LEU A 49 -10.07 10.01 37.17
C LEU A 49 -8.63 10.50 37.00
N ARG A 50 -7.79 10.34 38.02
CA ARG A 50 -6.40 10.79 37.96
C ARG A 50 -5.57 9.98 36.95
N VAL A 51 -5.86 8.69 36.76
CA VAL A 51 -5.28 7.89 35.68
C VAL A 51 -5.65 8.45 34.31
N LEU A 52 -6.88 8.93 34.11
CA LEU A 52 -7.28 9.53 32.84
C LEU A 52 -6.60 10.87 32.56
N GLU A 53 -6.05 11.55 33.56
CA GLU A 53 -5.32 12.82 33.45
C GLU A 53 -3.81 12.64 33.18
N LEU A 54 -3.30 11.41 33.19
CA LEU A 54 -1.89 11.11 32.98
C LEU A 54 -1.38 11.53 31.59
N SER A 55 -0.08 11.78 31.47
CA SER A 55 0.55 12.17 30.21
C SER A 55 0.88 10.96 29.32
N ALA A 56 1.29 11.21 28.06
CA ALA A 56 1.66 10.14 27.14
C ALA A 56 2.89 9.31 27.59
N SER A 57 3.82 9.91 28.34
CA SER A 57 4.97 9.17 28.89
C SER A 57 4.56 8.17 29.99
N ASP A 58 3.51 8.49 30.75
CA ASP A 58 3.06 7.67 31.88
C ASP A 58 2.30 6.42 31.41
N VAL A 59 1.76 6.43 30.19
CA VAL A 59 1.00 5.32 29.60
C VAL A 59 1.85 4.04 29.54
N ARG A 60 3.13 4.14 29.12
CA ARG A 60 4.02 2.97 29.03
C ARG A 60 4.33 2.40 30.41
N SER A 61 4.57 3.27 31.40
CA SER A 61 4.81 2.86 32.78
C SER A 61 3.58 2.14 33.34
N LEU A 62 2.39 2.70 33.12
CA LEU A 62 1.12 2.09 33.55
C LEU A 62 0.87 0.70 32.92
N GLU A 63 1.19 0.54 31.63
CA GLU A 63 1.08 -0.74 30.93
C GLU A 63 2.07 -1.79 31.45
N SER A 64 3.32 -1.39 31.73
CA SER A 64 4.33 -2.29 32.28
C SER A 64 3.92 -2.84 33.67
N GLN A 65 3.22 -2.04 34.47
CA GLN A 65 2.75 -2.42 35.79
C GLN A 65 1.43 -3.20 35.76
N MET A 66 0.69 -3.17 34.64
CA MET A 66 -0.59 -3.90 34.50
C MET A 66 -0.41 -5.43 34.62
N GLY A 67 0.75 -5.96 34.24
CA GLY A 67 1.07 -7.39 34.31
C GLY A 67 1.34 -7.91 35.72
N SER A 68 1.82 -7.06 36.62
CA SER A 68 2.10 -7.39 38.03
C SER A 68 0.99 -6.93 38.99
N ALA A 69 0.04 -6.12 38.51
CA ALA A 69 -1.06 -5.60 39.31
C ALA A 69 -2.06 -6.70 39.74
N PRO A 70 -2.70 -6.56 40.91
CA PRO A 70 -3.79 -7.44 41.33
C PRO A 70 -4.92 -7.53 40.29
N ALA A 71 -5.60 -8.67 40.20
CA ALA A 71 -6.61 -8.93 39.15
C ALA A 71 -7.72 -7.86 39.06
N SER A 72 -8.15 -7.30 40.18
CA SER A 72 -9.14 -6.22 40.23
C SER A 72 -8.62 -4.91 39.62
N VAL A 73 -7.36 -4.54 39.92
CA VAL A 73 -6.69 -3.37 39.36
C VAL A 73 -6.42 -3.58 37.88
N SER A 74 -5.88 -4.74 37.50
CA SER A 74 -5.64 -5.12 36.09
C SER A 74 -6.93 -5.03 35.26
N THR A 75 -8.06 -5.49 35.80
CA THR A 75 -9.38 -5.36 35.14
C THR A 75 -9.79 -3.90 34.94
N GLN A 76 -9.58 -3.04 35.94
CA GLN A 76 -9.87 -1.61 35.80
C GLN A 76 -8.94 -0.93 34.79
N LEU A 77 -7.64 -1.25 34.81
CA LEU A 77 -6.67 -0.71 33.86
C LEU A 77 -6.99 -1.09 32.41
N LYS A 78 -7.47 -2.32 32.16
CA LYS A 78 -7.96 -2.74 30.83
C LYS A 78 -9.09 -1.86 30.29
N VAL A 79 -9.85 -1.19 31.15
CA VAL A 79 -10.90 -0.24 30.78
C VAL A 79 -10.37 1.19 30.68
N LEU A 80 -9.50 1.60 31.60
CA LEU A 80 -9.00 2.97 31.69
C LEU A 80 -7.93 3.29 30.64
N ILE A 81 -7.00 2.37 30.37
CA ILE A 81 -5.89 2.59 29.42
C ILE A 81 -6.40 2.93 28.01
N PRO A 82 -7.36 2.20 27.41
CA PRO A 82 -7.89 2.59 26.10
C PRO A 82 -8.53 3.98 26.08
N ARG A 83 -9.20 4.40 27.17
CA ARG A 83 -9.80 5.73 27.29
C ARG A 83 -8.74 6.83 27.41
N LEU A 84 -7.71 6.58 28.21
CA LEU A 84 -6.56 7.49 28.35
C LEU A 84 -5.84 7.68 26.99
N ARG A 85 -5.52 6.58 26.30
CA ARG A 85 -4.89 6.59 24.97
C ARG A 85 -5.71 7.39 23.96
N ARG A 86 -7.04 7.19 23.96
CA ARG A 86 -7.96 7.94 23.10
C ARG A 86 -7.94 9.43 23.41
N ARG A 87 -8.08 9.83 24.68
CA ARG A 87 -8.01 11.24 25.09
C ARG A 87 -6.70 11.87 24.64
N LEU A 88 -5.57 11.23 24.92
CA LEU A 88 -4.25 11.75 24.57
C LEU A 88 -4.08 11.94 23.06
N PHE A 89 -4.61 11.01 22.27
CA PHE A 89 -4.62 11.14 20.81
C PHE A 89 -5.53 12.30 20.35
N ASP A 90 -6.76 12.36 20.87
CA ASP A 90 -7.73 13.40 20.57
C ASP A 90 -7.18 14.80 20.93
N GLU A 91 -6.45 14.95 22.03
CA GLU A 91 -5.81 16.21 22.42
C GLU A 91 -4.74 16.68 21.42
N GLN A 92 -3.95 15.76 20.85
CA GLN A 92 -2.98 16.13 19.81
C GLN A 92 -3.70 16.52 18.52
N LEU A 93 -4.78 15.82 18.18
CA LEU A 93 -5.57 16.12 17.00
C LEU A 93 -6.31 17.46 17.12
N GLU A 94 -6.83 17.78 18.30
CA GLU A 94 -7.44 19.08 18.60
C GLU A 94 -6.42 20.21 18.49
N LYS A 95 -5.21 20.03 19.04
CA LYS A 95 -4.11 21.01 18.87
C LYS A 95 -3.79 21.22 17.40
N LEU A 96 -3.69 20.16 16.60
CA LEU A 96 -3.43 20.24 15.16
C LEU A 96 -4.58 20.90 14.37
N SER A 97 -5.78 20.97 14.95
CA SER A 97 -6.98 21.50 14.29
C SER A 97 -7.27 22.96 14.62
N LYS A 98 -6.50 23.61 15.51
CA LYS A 98 -6.76 25.01 15.86
C LYS A 98 -6.28 25.94 14.75
N ASP A 99 -7.12 26.92 14.41
CA ASP A 99 -6.84 27.92 13.37
C ASP A 99 -5.61 28.80 13.68
N ASP A 100 -5.22 28.91 14.95
CA ASP A 100 -4.05 29.67 15.41
C ASP A 100 -2.75 28.86 15.49
N THR A 101 -2.78 27.57 15.11
CA THR A 101 -1.59 26.72 15.10
C THR A 101 -0.61 27.20 14.04
N SER A 102 0.58 27.63 14.46
CA SER A 102 1.64 28.01 13.52
C SER A 102 2.15 26.79 12.73
N GLU A 103 2.72 27.00 11.55
CA GLU A 103 3.31 25.90 10.75
C GLU A 103 4.40 25.12 11.51
N ALA A 104 5.20 25.83 12.32
CA ALA A 104 6.24 25.20 13.14
C ALA A 104 5.64 24.32 14.26
N GLU A 105 4.60 24.80 14.93
CA GLU A 105 3.89 24.03 15.97
C GLU A 105 3.17 22.82 15.36
N ALA A 106 2.53 22.99 14.19
CA ALA A 106 1.91 21.89 13.47
C ALA A 106 2.94 20.81 13.12
N ALA A 107 4.12 21.20 12.64
CA ALA A 107 5.22 20.28 12.33
C ALA A 107 5.71 19.50 13.56
N GLU A 108 5.82 20.16 14.72
CA GLU A 108 6.16 19.51 15.98
C GLU A 108 5.09 18.51 16.43
N ILE A 109 3.81 18.87 16.32
CA ILE A 109 2.69 18.00 16.70
C ILE A 109 2.66 16.75 15.80
N VAL A 110 2.71 16.91 14.47
CA VAL A 110 2.65 15.76 13.56
C VAL A 110 3.85 14.85 13.68
N ALA A 111 5.03 15.37 14.04
CA ALA A 111 6.21 14.55 14.31
C ALA A 111 6.01 13.56 15.48
N LEU A 112 5.08 13.83 16.39
CA LEU A 112 4.69 12.94 17.48
C LEU A 112 3.58 11.94 17.09
N LEU A 113 2.96 12.11 15.93
CA LEU A 113 1.83 11.29 15.48
C LEU A 113 2.30 10.04 14.70
N PRO A 114 1.55 8.93 14.81
CA PRO A 114 1.94 7.63 14.27
C PRO A 114 1.94 7.63 12.74
N GLU A 115 3.03 7.16 12.13
CA GLU A 115 3.22 7.06 10.67
C GLU A 115 3.54 8.37 9.94
N TRP A 116 3.68 9.50 10.65
CA TRP A 116 4.02 10.79 10.01
C TRP A 116 5.32 10.73 9.20
N ASN A 117 6.38 10.12 9.74
CA ASN A 117 7.67 10.04 9.03
C ASN A 117 7.56 9.28 7.71
N ARG A 118 6.74 8.22 7.67
CA ARG A 118 6.54 7.43 6.45
C ARG A 118 5.61 8.15 5.48
N TYR A 119 4.55 8.76 5.99
CA TYR A 119 3.63 9.60 5.22
C TYR A 119 4.37 10.77 4.56
N SER A 120 5.12 11.56 5.33
CA SER A 120 5.85 12.73 4.80
C SER A 120 6.96 12.34 3.82
N ALA A 121 7.59 11.17 3.99
CA ALA A 121 8.56 10.65 3.03
C ALA A 121 7.93 10.33 1.65
N MET A 122 6.65 9.94 1.60
CA MET A 122 5.97 9.61 0.34
C MET A 122 5.23 10.81 -0.27
N THR A 123 4.66 11.70 0.54
CA THR A 123 3.80 12.81 0.06
C THR A 123 4.51 14.16 0.02
N GLY A 124 5.56 14.33 0.83
CA GLY A 124 6.15 15.62 1.17
C GLY A 124 5.74 16.09 2.58
N ASN A 125 6.33 17.19 3.02
CA ASN A 125 6.10 17.81 4.33
C ASN A 125 5.55 19.25 4.21
N ASP A 126 4.93 19.57 3.09
CA ASP A 126 4.28 20.87 2.87
C ASP A 126 2.95 20.99 3.66
N PRO A 127 2.42 22.21 3.84
CA PRO A 127 1.17 22.42 4.57
C PRO A 127 -0.03 21.61 4.05
N ASP A 128 -0.15 21.40 2.74
CA ASP A 128 -1.26 20.62 2.17
C ASP A 128 -1.13 19.14 2.58
N SER A 129 0.08 18.60 2.64
CA SER A 129 0.35 17.26 3.18
C SER A 129 -0.09 17.12 4.64
N VAL A 130 0.12 18.15 5.48
CA VAL A 130 -0.36 18.15 6.87
C VAL A 130 -1.89 18.12 6.94
N VAL A 131 -2.57 18.89 6.08
CA VAL A 131 -4.04 18.92 6.00
C VAL A 131 -4.61 17.54 5.66
N VAL A 132 -4.08 16.90 4.62
CA VAL A 132 -4.56 15.56 4.22
C VAL A 132 -4.25 14.53 5.30
N TYR A 133 -3.05 14.57 5.90
CA TYR A 133 -2.71 13.68 7.00
C TYR A 133 -3.68 13.80 8.18
N ARG A 134 -4.06 15.03 8.54
CA ARG A 134 -5.09 15.29 9.55
C ARG A 134 -6.43 14.66 9.18
N GLU A 135 -6.85 14.74 7.91
CA GLU A 135 -8.08 14.07 7.45
C GLU A 135 -8.01 12.55 7.62
N LEU A 136 -6.86 11.92 7.35
CA LEU A 136 -6.64 10.49 7.59
C LEU A 136 -6.79 10.16 9.08
N LEU A 137 -6.15 10.96 9.95
CA LEU A 137 -6.22 10.80 11.40
C LEU A 137 -7.65 10.95 11.92
N VAL A 138 -8.42 11.92 11.40
CA VAL A 138 -9.82 12.14 11.77
C VAL A 138 -10.71 10.99 11.29
N ALA A 139 -10.48 10.47 10.08
CA ALA A 139 -11.27 9.39 9.52
C ALA A 139 -11.07 8.05 10.25
N GLU A 140 -9.85 7.76 10.70
CA GLU A 140 -9.49 6.48 11.32
C GLU A 140 -8.81 6.65 12.70
N ARG A 141 -9.38 7.51 13.55
CA ARG A 141 -8.84 7.85 14.89
C ARG A 141 -8.47 6.63 15.71
N ASP A 142 -9.38 5.65 15.78
CA ASP A 142 -9.18 4.45 16.59
C ASP A 142 -8.01 3.60 16.10
N LEU A 143 -7.76 3.55 14.78
CA LEU A 143 -6.64 2.80 14.20
C LEU A 143 -5.30 3.50 14.44
N PHE A 144 -5.24 4.83 14.24
CA PHE A 144 -4.01 5.58 14.51
C PHE A 144 -3.68 5.62 15.99
N SER A 145 -4.68 5.79 16.87
CA SER A 145 -4.48 5.68 18.32
C SER A 145 -3.98 4.29 18.71
N ALA A 146 -4.56 3.22 18.15
CA ALA A 146 -4.07 1.86 18.36
C ALA A 146 -2.65 1.66 17.83
N ARG A 147 -2.30 2.26 16.69
CA ARG A 147 -0.95 2.21 16.14
C ARG A 147 0.09 2.89 17.02
N LEU A 148 -0.29 4.00 17.66
CA LEU A 148 0.58 4.78 18.55
C LEU A 148 0.80 4.11 19.91
N PHE A 149 -0.26 3.52 20.48
CA PHE A 149 -0.24 3.07 21.88
C PHE A 149 -0.48 1.57 22.09
N ALA A 150 -1.06 0.86 21.12
CA ALA A 150 -1.62 -0.49 21.29
C ALA A 150 -1.22 -1.44 20.16
N ALA A 151 0.08 -1.55 19.88
CA ALA A 151 0.60 -2.30 18.73
C ALA A 151 0.12 -3.75 18.66
N ASP A 152 -0.09 -4.42 19.80
CA ASP A 152 -0.48 -5.84 19.85
C ASP A 152 -1.91 -6.11 19.32
N ASP A 153 -2.84 -5.16 19.44
CA ASP A 153 -4.24 -5.30 19.00
C ASP A 153 -4.49 -4.61 17.64
N PHE A 154 -3.45 -3.96 17.10
CA PHE A 154 -3.57 -3.15 15.90
C PHE A 154 -3.98 -3.98 14.67
N ALA A 155 -3.40 -5.18 14.49
CA ALA A 155 -3.71 -6.04 13.35
C ALA A 155 -5.19 -6.47 13.32
N THR A 156 -5.73 -6.91 14.46
CA THR A 156 -7.14 -7.31 14.61
C THR A 156 -8.10 -6.16 14.33
N ARG A 157 -7.77 -4.95 14.81
CA ARG A 157 -8.56 -3.74 14.54
C ARG A 157 -8.52 -3.36 13.08
N LEU A 158 -7.35 -3.41 12.45
CA LEU A 158 -7.19 -3.12 11.04
C LEU A 158 -7.99 -4.12 10.19
N GLU A 159 -7.95 -5.40 10.53
CA GLU A 159 -8.74 -6.44 9.87
C GLU A 159 -10.24 -6.13 9.95
N THR A 160 -10.77 -5.93 11.17
CA THR A 160 -12.19 -5.62 11.41
C THR A 160 -12.61 -4.37 10.64
N ARG A 161 -11.80 -3.31 10.70
CA ARG A 161 -12.11 -2.04 10.05
C ARG A 161 -12.02 -2.13 8.54
N SER A 162 -11.04 -2.86 7.99
CA SER A 162 -10.92 -3.07 6.55
C SER A 162 -12.17 -3.75 5.98
N ALA A 163 -12.72 -4.75 6.67
CA ALA A 163 -13.95 -5.43 6.24
C ALA A 163 -15.15 -4.47 6.23
N ALA A 164 -15.29 -3.66 7.29
CA ALA A 164 -16.37 -2.68 7.39
C ALA A 164 -16.29 -1.58 6.31
N VAL A 165 -15.09 -1.10 6.00
CA VAL A 165 -14.89 -0.07 4.96
C VAL A 165 -15.04 -0.66 3.56
N SER A 166 -14.58 -1.89 3.34
CA SER A 166 -14.74 -2.59 2.05
C SER A 166 -16.20 -2.83 1.69
N ALA A 167 -17.08 -3.04 2.68
CA ALA A 167 -18.53 -3.15 2.45
C ALA A 167 -19.18 -1.88 1.87
N LEU A 168 -18.48 -0.73 1.92
CA LEU A 168 -18.92 0.54 1.31
C LEU A 168 -18.51 0.67 -0.17
N CYS A 169 -17.72 -0.27 -0.70
CA CYS A 169 -17.40 -0.37 -2.14
C CYS A 169 -18.50 -1.14 -2.88
N ASP A 170 -19.70 -0.58 -2.91
CA ASP A 170 -20.86 -1.14 -3.61
C ASP A 170 -20.98 -0.66 -5.08
N GLY A 171 -20.11 0.25 -5.50
CA GLY A 171 -20.11 0.86 -6.82
C GLY A 171 -21.29 1.80 -7.09
N GLN A 172 -22.13 2.11 -6.09
CA GLN A 172 -23.26 3.01 -6.26
C GLN A 172 -22.76 4.46 -6.35
N ALA A 173 -23.14 5.15 -7.43
CA ALA A 173 -22.64 6.50 -7.71
C ALA A 173 -23.16 7.57 -6.75
N ASP A 174 -24.29 7.30 -6.09
CA ASP A 174 -25.03 8.29 -5.28
C ASP A 174 -24.52 8.41 -3.85
N GLU A 175 -23.70 7.46 -3.38
CA GLU A 175 -23.11 7.51 -2.04
C GLU A 175 -21.69 8.09 -2.04
N ALA A 176 -21.37 8.82 -0.98
CA ALA A 176 -20.05 9.41 -0.78
C ALA A 176 -19.00 8.31 -0.56
N PHE A 177 -17.93 8.32 -1.36
CA PHE A 177 -16.84 7.37 -1.22
C PHE A 177 -15.94 7.74 -0.02
N PRO A 178 -15.66 6.82 0.92
CA PRO A 178 -14.89 7.10 2.13
C PRO A 178 -13.37 7.15 1.86
N VAL A 179 -12.94 8.12 1.05
CA VAL A 179 -11.56 8.23 0.54
C VAL A 179 -10.51 8.32 1.65
N ALA A 180 -10.77 9.12 2.69
CA ALA A 180 -9.84 9.30 3.79
C ALA A 180 -9.64 7.99 4.57
N SER A 181 -10.71 7.20 4.76
CA SER A 181 -10.63 5.87 5.37
C SER A 181 -9.79 4.91 4.53
N PHE A 182 -10.01 4.81 3.22
CA PHE A 182 -9.20 3.94 2.37
C PHE A 182 -7.73 4.37 2.30
N ALA A 183 -7.46 5.66 2.19
CA ALA A 183 -6.10 6.17 2.21
C ALA A 183 -5.42 5.92 3.56
N ALA A 184 -6.12 6.07 4.68
CA ALA A 184 -5.61 5.73 6.01
C ALA A 184 -5.30 4.24 6.13
N LEU A 185 -6.21 3.36 5.67
CA LEU A 185 -6.00 1.91 5.67
C LEU A 185 -4.83 1.50 4.75
N MET A 186 -4.67 2.12 3.59
CA MET A 186 -3.54 1.91 2.69
C MET A 186 -2.23 2.37 3.33
N LEU A 187 -2.20 3.55 3.95
CA LEU A 187 -1.03 4.03 4.69
C LEU A 187 -0.65 3.03 5.78
N LEU A 188 -1.56 2.78 6.72
CA LEU A 188 -1.36 1.86 7.84
C LEU A 188 -0.98 0.44 7.38
N GLY A 189 -1.71 -0.08 6.40
CA GLY A 189 -1.51 -1.39 5.80
C GLY A 189 -0.22 -1.51 5.00
N SER A 190 0.39 -0.43 4.51
CA SER A 190 1.67 -0.48 3.80
C SER A 190 2.89 -0.60 4.72
N ASN A 191 2.69 -0.72 6.04
CA ASN A 191 3.79 -0.81 6.98
C ASN A 191 4.52 -2.17 6.81
N PRO A 192 5.84 -2.19 6.55
CA PRO A 192 6.58 -3.44 6.32
C PRO A 192 6.65 -4.34 7.56
N ASP A 193 6.55 -3.78 8.76
CA ASP A 193 6.59 -4.53 10.03
C ASP A 193 5.26 -5.24 10.32
N LEU A 194 4.20 -4.88 9.60
CA LEU A 194 2.88 -5.47 9.77
C LEU A 194 2.71 -6.65 8.82
N HIS A 195 2.44 -7.84 9.37
CA HIS A 195 1.94 -8.95 8.55
C HIS A 195 0.43 -8.80 8.34
N LEU A 196 -0.01 -8.74 7.08
CA LEU A 196 -1.42 -8.67 6.73
C LEU A 196 -1.94 -10.05 6.33
N GLN A 197 -3.11 -10.40 6.85
CA GLN A 197 -3.86 -11.54 6.32
C GLN A 197 -4.33 -11.23 4.89
N GLY A 198 -4.47 -12.28 4.08
CA GLY A 198 -4.94 -12.14 2.70
C GLY A 198 -6.31 -11.44 2.58
N ALA A 199 -7.23 -11.71 3.51
CA ALA A 199 -8.54 -11.06 3.55
C ALA A 199 -8.43 -9.55 3.82
N THR A 200 -7.61 -9.13 4.79
CA THR A 200 -7.35 -7.72 5.08
C THR A 200 -6.78 -6.99 3.87
N SER A 201 -5.81 -7.59 3.18
CA SER A 201 -5.23 -7.01 1.96
C SER A 201 -6.26 -6.91 0.82
N ALA A 202 -7.11 -7.92 0.65
CA ALA A 202 -8.17 -7.91 -0.34
C ALA A 202 -9.22 -6.82 -0.06
N ASN A 203 -9.58 -6.62 1.21
CA ASN A 203 -10.52 -5.60 1.66
C ASN A 203 -9.97 -4.18 1.43
N ILE A 204 -8.71 -3.91 1.77
CA ILE A 204 -8.08 -2.61 1.51
C ILE A 204 -8.00 -2.35 -0.01
N SER A 205 -7.68 -3.38 -0.78
CA SER A 205 -7.59 -3.30 -2.24
C SER A 205 -8.95 -3.16 -2.94
N SER A 206 -10.10 -3.26 -2.25
CA SER A 206 -11.41 -3.13 -2.90
C SER A 206 -11.64 -1.71 -3.44
N ALA A 207 -11.01 -0.70 -2.85
CA ALA A 207 -11.04 0.67 -3.38
C ALA A 207 -10.50 0.77 -4.81
N LEU A 208 -9.56 -0.10 -5.19
CA LEU A 208 -8.97 -0.09 -6.53
C LEU A 208 -9.97 -0.54 -7.60
N ASP A 209 -11.02 -1.28 -7.23
CA ASP A 209 -12.07 -1.69 -8.15
C ASP A 209 -13.23 -0.66 -8.22
N ASP A 210 -13.25 0.36 -7.34
CA ASP A 210 -14.32 1.36 -7.27
C ASP A 210 -14.03 2.55 -8.19
N PRO A 211 -14.88 2.84 -9.20
CA PRO A 211 -14.67 3.94 -10.13
C PRO A 211 -14.61 5.33 -9.47
N ARG A 212 -15.23 5.50 -8.29
CA ARG A 212 -15.19 6.75 -7.53
C ARG A 212 -13.77 7.02 -7.03
N PHE A 213 -13.05 5.98 -6.60
CA PHE A 213 -11.65 6.12 -6.18
C PHE A 213 -10.74 6.50 -7.33
N GLY A 214 -10.90 5.85 -8.50
CA GLY A 214 -10.17 6.20 -9.72
C GLY A 214 -10.35 7.68 -10.12
N LYS A 215 -11.58 8.20 -10.06
CA LYS A 215 -11.87 9.63 -10.32
C LYS A 215 -11.14 10.56 -9.33
N LEU A 216 -11.07 10.18 -8.06
CA LEU A 216 -10.36 10.97 -7.04
C LEU A 216 -8.84 10.93 -7.24
N ILE A 217 -8.30 9.78 -7.65
CA ILE A 217 -6.89 9.63 -8.03
C ILE A 217 -6.54 10.50 -9.23
N GLU A 218 -7.42 10.66 -10.22
CA GLU A 218 -7.15 11.46 -11.41
C GLU A 218 -7.41 12.96 -11.23
N LYS A 219 -8.53 13.32 -10.59
CA LYS A 219 -9.09 14.68 -10.60
C LYS A 219 -9.44 15.22 -9.22
N GLY A 220 -9.19 14.46 -8.16
CA GLY A 220 -9.46 14.89 -6.79
C GLY A 220 -8.52 16.00 -6.32
N VAL A 221 -8.99 16.80 -5.36
CA VAL A 221 -8.21 17.91 -4.75
C VAL A 221 -6.88 17.41 -4.18
N HIS A 222 -6.88 16.20 -3.61
CA HIS A 222 -5.69 15.57 -3.03
C HIS A 222 -5.08 14.48 -3.92
N SER A 223 -5.30 14.55 -5.24
CA SER A 223 -4.85 13.54 -6.21
C SER A 223 -3.36 13.16 -6.05
N LYS A 224 -2.45 14.14 -5.92
CA LYS A 224 -1.01 13.89 -5.74
C LYS A 224 -0.74 13.02 -4.51
N THR A 225 -1.32 13.38 -3.38
CA THR A 225 -1.17 12.68 -2.10
C THR A 225 -1.78 11.29 -2.13
N LEU A 226 -2.98 11.15 -2.71
CA LEU A 226 -3.65 9.86 -2.87
C LEU A 226 -2.83 8.92 -3.77
N LYS A 227 -2.29 9.42 -4.89
CA LYS A 227 -1.40 8.65 -5.77
C LYS A 227 -0.20 8.12 -5.00
N ALA A 228 0.48 8.96 -4.21
CA ALA A 228 1.65 8.53 -3.43
C ALA A 228 1.33 7.42 -2.42
N ILE A 229 0.22 7.55 -1.68
CA ILE A 229 -0.24 6.52 -0.73
C ILE A 229 -0.61 5.22 -1.46
N THR A 230 -1.36 5.33 -2.56
CA THR A 230 -1.77 4.16 -3.36
C THR A 230 -0.57 3.48 -4.00
N GLU A 231 0.43 4.22 -4.48
CA GLU A 231 1.69 3.66 -4.97
C GLU A 231 2.40 2.88 -3.87
N SER A 232 2.53 3.44 -2.66
CA SER A 232 3.11 2.72 -1.52
C SER A 232 2.34 1.44 -1.18
N TRP A 233 1.02 1.43 -1.35
CA TRP A 233 0.20 0.23 -1.17
C TRP A 233 0.42 -0.81 -2.26
N ILE A 234 0.45 -0.39 -3.53
CA ILE A 234 0.71 -1.25 -4.69
C ILE A 234 2.06 -1.96 -4.55
N GLU A 235 3.07 -1.27 -4.03
CA GLU A 235 4.42 -1.82 -3.87
C GLU A 235 4.58 -2.78 -2.68
N ARG A 236 3.56 -2.93 -1.85
CA ARG A 236 3.61 -3.78 -0.67
C ARG A 236 3.92 -5.23 -1.08
N PRO A 237 4.86 -5.92 -0.41
CA PRO A 237 5.09 -7.33 -0.65
C PRO A 237 3.87 -8.16 -0.22
N ASP A 238 3.73 -9.33 -0.85
CA ASP A 238 2.77 -10.38 -0.48
C ASP A 238 1.28 -10.03 -0.62
N ILE A 239 0.95 -8.94 -1.30
CA ILE A 239 -0.41 -8.67 -1.77
C ILE A 239 -0.67 -9.35 -3.12
N ALA A 240 -1.93 -9.66 -3.41
CA ALA A 240 -2.31 -10.15 -4.74
C ALA A 240 -2.07 -9.05 -5.78
N VAL A 241 -1.21 -9.33 -6.77
CA VAL A 241 -0.71 -8.33 -7.73
C VAL A 241 -1.73 -7.92 -8.81
N ASP A 242 -2.78 -8.71 -9.03
CA ASP A 242 -3.68 -8.54 -10.18
C ASP A 242 -4.43 -7.19 -10.15
N ARG A 243 -5.14 -6.89 -9.05
CA ARG A 243 -5.86 -5.60 -8.89
C ARG A 243 -4.91 -4.39 -8.85
N PRO A 244 -3.81 -4.39 -8.06
CA PRO A 244 -2.80 -3.33 -8.09
C PRO A 244 -2.26 -3.01 -9.48
N LEU A 245 -1.91 -4.04 -10.28
CA LEU A 245 -1.37 -3.84 -11.63
C LEU A 245 -2.42 -3.29 -12.59
N LEU A 246 -3.65 -3.80 -12.55
CA LEU A 246 -4.77 -3.28 -13.33
C LEU A 246 -5.01 -1.79 -13.03
N PHE A 247 -5.10 -1.43 -11.75
CA PHE A 247 -5.30 -0.06 -11.33
C PHE A 247 -4.13 0.86 -11.76
N ALA A 248 -2.89 0.37 -11.62
CA ALA A 248 -1.71 1.11 -12.03
C ALA A 248 -1.66 1.36 -13.54
N MET A 249 -2.11 0.41 -14.37
CA MET A 249 -2.23 0.60 -15.82
C MET A 249 -3.28 1.66 -16.16
N GLN A 250 -4.48 1.54 -15.58
CA GLN A 250 -5.60 2.46 -15.84
C GLN A 250 -5.26 3.91 -15.47
N HIS A 251 -4.59 4.12 -14.34
CA HIS A 251 -4.28 5.45 -13.82
C HIS A 251 -2.81 5.88 -14.00
N GLN A 252 -2.05 5.11 -14.79
CA GLN A 252 -0.63 5.36 -15.12
C GLN A 252 0.25 5.60 -13.88
N LEU A 253 0.13 4.75 -12.86
CA LEU A 253 0.92 4.85 -11.62
C LEU A 253 2.28 4.13 -11.75
N PRO A 254 3.43 4.83 -11.72
CA PRO A 254 4.76 4.22 -11.93
C PRO A 254 5.11 3.05 -11.00
N ALA A 255 4.49 2.96 -9.82
CA ALA A 255 4.60 1.79 -8.95
C ALA A 255 4.23 0.48 -9.65
N GLY A 256 3.27 0.51 -10.60
CA GLY A 256 2.88 -0.65 -11.39
C GLY A 256 4.04 -1.28 -12.13
N ARG A 257 4.87 -0.48 -12.81
CA ARG A 257 6.09 -0.97 -13.49
C ARG A 257 7.04 -1.64 -12.49
N ARG A 258 7.29 -1.02 -11.34
CA ARG A 258 8.20 -1.56 -10.31
C ARG A 258 7.71 -2.93 -9.79
N VAL A 259 6.40 -3.07 -9.58
CA VAL A 259 5.78 -4.34 -9.17
C VAL A 259 5.79 -5.36 -10.30
N ALA A 260 5.55 -4.95 -11.54
CA ALA A 260 5.62 -5.82 -12.71
C ALA A 260 7.01 -6.44 -12.87
N LEU A 261 8.07 -5.62 -12.80
CA LEU A 261 9.47 -6.10 -12.85
C LEU A 261 9.76 -7.12 -11.75
N LYS A 262 9.41 -6.82 -10.49
CA LYS A 262 9.55 -7.76 -9.36
C LYS A 262 8.77 -9.06 -9.56
N THR A 263 7.61 -8.98 -10.21
CA THR A 263 6.74 -10.14 -10.47
C THR A 263 7.34 -11.06 -11.53
N LEU A 264 7.94 -10.50 -12.59
CA LEU A 264 8.57 -11.27 -13.67
C LEU A 264 9.92 -11.89 -13.26
N ASP A 265 10.64 -11.26 -12.34
CA ASP A 265 11.92 -11.75 -11.81
C ASP A 265 11.75 -12.99 -10.90
N ARG A 266 10.61 -13.11 -10.21
CA ARG A 266 10.32 -14.26 -9.34
C ARG A 266 10.04 -15.52 -10.18
N SER A 267 10.77 -16.60 -9.90
CA SER A 267 10.69 -17.89 -10.61
C SER A 267 9.32 -18.58 -10.56
N THR A 268 8.40 -18.14 -9.69
CA THR A 268 7.00 -18.56 -9.67
C THR A 268 6.20 -17.80 -10.73
N ARG A 269 6.49 -18.10 -12.00
CA ARG A 269 5.80 -17.54 -13.17
C ARG A 269 4.36 -18.04 -13.20
N ASN A 270 3.47 -17.46 -12.41
CA ASN A 270 2.08 -17.93 -12.27
C ASN A 270 1.19 -17.37 -13.39
N GLN A 271 -0.09 -17.75 -13.44
CA GLN A 271 -1.07 -17.14 -14.36
C GLN A 271 -1.03 -15.61 -14.33
N ARG A 272 -0.61 -15.00 -13.21
CA ARG A 272 -0.50 -13.54 -13.02
C ARG A 272 0.62 -12.84 -13.81
N THR A 273 1.45 -13.60 -14.52
CA THR A 273 2.59 -13.07 -15.30
C THR A 273 2.11 -12.14 -16.44
N TYR A 274 0.91 -12.34 -17.00
CA TYR A 274 0.44 -11.49 -18.10
C TYR A 274 0.11 -10.06 -17.67
N TYR A 275 -0.47 -9.83 -16.49
CA TYR A 275 -0.72 -8.45 -16.03
C TYR A 275 0.58 -7.68 -15.83
N ALA A 276 1.65 -8.36 -15.39
CA ALA A 276 2.97 -7.76 -15.31
C ALA A 276 3.50 -7.39 -16.71
N LEU A 277 3.42 -8.31 -17.69
CA LEU A 277 3.81 -8.04 -19.08
C LEU A 277 3.01 -6.88 -19.70
N LEU A 278 1.68 -6.89 -19.56
CA LEU A 278 0.81 -5.82 -20.05
C LEU A 278 1.11 -4.49 -19.36
N CYS A 279 1.44 -4.51 -18.06
CA CYS A 279 1.83 -3.31 -17.33
C CYS A 279 3.12 -2.70 -17.91
N LEU A 280 4.14 -3.50 -18.19
CA LEU A 280 5.35 -3.01 -18.87
C LEU A 280 5.02 -2.41 -20.26
N ALA A 281 4.12 -3.06 -21.00
CA ALA A 281 3.63 -2.56 -22.28
C ALA A 281 2.94 -1.19 -22.15
N THR A 282 2.09 -1.01 -21.13
CA THR A 282 1.40 0.26 -20.86
C THR A 282 2.36 1.42 -20.59
N PHE A 283 3.47 1.17 -19.86
CA PHE A 283 4.46 2.20 -19.55
C PHE A 283 5.49 2.46 -20.68
N GLN A 284 5.50 1.62 -21.72
CA GLN A 284 6.29 1.77 -22.95
C GLN A 284 7.78 2.09 -22.74
N GLN A 285 8.40 1.51 -21.71
CA GLN A 285 9.84 1.68 -21.45
C GLN A 285 10.63 0.62 -22.22
N THR A 286 11.41 1.04 -23.22
CA THR A 286 12.22 0.13 -24.05
C THR A 286 13.33 -0.58 -23.25
N GLU A 287 13.69 -0.06 -22.09
CA GLU A 287 14.60 -0.69 -21.12
C GLU A 287 14.10 -2.05 -20.62
N ASP A 288 12.78 -2.28 -20.63
CA ASP A 288 12.16 -3.52 -20.16
C ASP A 288 12.24 -4.65 -21.19
N LEU A 289 12.60 -4.32 -22.43
CA LEU A 289 12.58 -5.23 -23.56
C LEU A 289 13.46 -6.49 -23.38
N PRO A 290 14.70 -6.42 -22.84
CA PRO A 290 15.50 -7.63 -22.61
C PRO A 290 14.82 -8.63 -21.66
N LEU A 291 14.13 -8.13 -20.62
CA LEU A 291 13.38 -8.97 -19.69
C LEU A 291 12.17 -9.61 -20.40
N VAL A 292 11.41 -8.83 -21.18
CA VAL A 292 10.28 -9.34 -21.97
C VAL A 292 10.74 -10.39 -22.98
N GLU A 293 11.81 -10.12 -23.73
CA GLU A 293 12.36 -11.05 -24.73
C GLU A 293 12.88 -12.35 -24.12
N SER A 294 13.39 -12.31 -22.87
CA SER A 294 13.79 -13.52 -22.14
C SER A 294 12.63 -14.51 -21.92
N LEU A 295 11.39 -14.01 -21.94
CA LEU A 295 10.17 -14.80 -21.74
C LEU A 295 9.61 -15.39 -23.05
N LEU A 296 10.20 -15.10 -24.21
CA LEU A 296 9.79 -15.68 -25.51
C LEU A 296 10.00 -17.20 -25.60
N SER A 297 10.80 -17.77 -24.70
CA SER A 297 11.01 -19.21 -24.58
C SER A 297 10.08 -19.87 -23.55
N ASN A 298 9.20 -19.11 -22.90
CA ASN A 298 8.36 -19.61 -21.83
C ASN A 298 7.02 -20.15 -22.36
N GLU A 299 6.93 -21.48 -22.44
CA GLU A 299 5.76 -22.21 -22.96
C GLU A 299 4.63 -22.39 -21.93
N LYS A 300 4.74 -21.83 -20.74
CA LYS A 300 3.71 -22.00 -19.71
C LYS A 300 2.37 -21.44 -20.19
N THR A 301 1.37 -22.30 -20.21
CA THR A 301 -0.02 -21.96 -20.52
C THR A 301 -0.59 -21.01 -19.46
N LEU A 302 -1.06 -19.86 -19.91
CA LEU A 302 -1.76 -18.85 -19.11
C LEU A 302 -3.27 -19.03 -19.23
N TRP A 303 -3.73 -19.22 -20.48
CA TRP A 303 -5.14 -19.46 -20.81
C TRP A 303 -5.28 -20.82 -21.49
N PRO A 304 -6.01 -21.78 -20.88
CA PRO A 304 -6.16 -23.12 -21.43
C PRO A 304 -7.02 -23.11 -22.71
N PRO A 305 -7.02 -24.23 -23.47
CA PRO A 305 -7.82 -24.37 -24.68
C PRO A 305 -9.30 -24.00 -24.48
N ARG A 306 -9.77 -22.92 -25.13
CA ARG A 306 -11.15 -22.39 -25.02
C ARG A 306 -11.67 -21.82 -26.34
N GLY A 307 -11.62 -22.59 -27.42
CA GLY A 307 -11.94 -22.10 -28.77
C GLY A 307 -13.33 -21.42 -28.93
N GLN A 308 -14.35 -21.79 -28.15
CA GLN A 308 -15.70 -21.22 -28.31
C GLN A 308 -15.80 -19.76 -27.82
N LEU A 309 -15.18 -19.41 -26.69
CA LEU A 309 -15.21 -18.04 -26.14
C LEU A 309 -14.40 -17.06 -27.00
N VAL A 310 -13.32 -17.53 -27.63
CA VAL A 310 -12.46 -16.67 -28.45
C VAL A 310 -13.10 -16.36 -29.81
N ARG A 311 -13.95 -17.25 -30.35
CA ARG A 311 -14.71 -16.98 -31.59
C ARG A 311 -15.65 -15.79 -31.46
N GLU A 312 -16.18 -15.54 -30.26
CA GLU A 312 -17.02 -14.36 -30.01
C GLU A 312 -16.19 -13.07 -30.03
N LEU A 313 -14.94 -13.14 -29.55
CA LEU A 313 -14.01 -11.99 -29.54
C LEU A 313 -13.37 -11.73 -30.91
N LEU A 314 -13.19 -12.76 -31.72
CA LEU A 314 -12.53 -12.72 -33.04
C LEU A 314 -13.39 -13.48 -34.07
N PRO A 315 -14.55 -12.91 -34.49
CA PRO A 315 -15.50 -13.61 -35.36
C PRO A 315 -14.97 -13.91 -36.76
N ASP A 316 -14.01 -13.11 -37.23
CA ASP A 316 -13.41 -13.24 -38.57
C ASP A 316 -12.22 -14.21 -38.61
N ARG A 317 -11.87 -14.83 -37.48
CA ARG A 317 -10.71 -15.74 -37.37
C ARG A 317 -11.18 -17.19 -37.25
N GLU A 318 -10.60 -18.07 -38.07
CA GLU A 318 -10.74 -19.51 -37.88
C GLU A 318 -10.00 -19.94 -36.61
N ILE A 319 -10.77 -20.10 -35.53
CA ILE A 319 -10.26 -20.51 -34.22
C ILE A 319 -10.61 -21.98 -33.97
N ASP A 320 -9.56 -22.78 -33.80
CA ASP A 320 -9.68 -24.17 -33.38
C ASP A 320 -10.01 -24.23 -31.87
N SER A 321 -10.70 -25.30 -31.49
CA SER A 321 -10.87 -25.75 -30.10
C SER A 321 -9.57 -25.81 -29.29
N THR A 322 -8.41 -25.98 -29.94
CA THR A 322 -7.07 -26.05 -29.32
C THR A 322 -6.46 -24.69 -28.98
N PHE A 323 -7.13 -23.58 -29.34
CA PHE A 323 -6.63 -22.23 -29.10
C PHE A 323 -6.29 -21.98 -27.63
N SER A 324 -5.04 -21.64 -27.38
CA SER A 324 -4.51 -21.37 -26.03
C SER A 324 -3.54 -20.19 -26.03
N VAL A 325 -3.35 -19.60 -24.86
CA VAL A 325 -2.41 -18.49 -24.66
C VAL A 325 -1.29 -18.97 -23.75
N GLN A 326 -0.05 -18.86 -24.22
CA GLN A 326 1.17 -19.13 -23.46
C GLN A 326 1.87 -17.83 -23.06
N THR A 327 2.80 -17.93 -22.11
CA THR A 327 3.56 -16.75 -21.65
C THR A 327 4.38 -16.12 -22.80
N ARG A 328 4.98 -16.95 -23.67
CA ARG A 328 5.70 -16.48 -24.86
C ARG A 328 4.83 -15.71 -25.85
N ASP A 329 3.54 -16.04 -25.94
CA ASP A 329 2.61 -15.38 -26.85
C ASP A 329 2.36 -13.93 -26.40
N VAL A 330 2.10 -13.75 -25.10
CA VAL A 330 1.94 -12.42 -24.49
C VAL A 330 3.25 -11.64 -24.54
N ALA A 331 4.38 -12.27 -24.21
CA ALA A 331 5.69 -11.64 -24.26
C ALA A 331 6.02 -11.14 -25.69
N LEU A 332 5.67 -11.92 -26.71
CA LEU A 332 5.86 -11.53 -28.11
C LEU A 332 5.03 -10.30 -28.48
N ALA A 333 3.73 -10.30 -28.15
CA ALA A 333 2.86 -9.16 -28.40
C ALA A 333 3.38 -7.88 -27.70
N VAL A 334 3.82 -7.99 -26.44
CA VAL A 334 4.40 -6.89 -25.69
C VAL A 334 5.73 -6.43 -26.29
N ALA A 335 6.61 -7.34 -26.68
CA ALA A 335 7.91 -6.99 -27.27
C ALA A 335 7.75 -6.26 -28.62
N ILE A 336 6.76 -6.65 -29.43
CA ILE A 336 6.39 -5.95 -30.67
C ILE A 336 5.88 -4.54 -30.34
N HIS A 337 4.95 -4.43 -29.38
CA HIS A 337 4.38 -3.15 -28.97
C HIS A 337 5.44 -2.18 -28.41
N LEU A 338 6.35 -2.66 -27.55
CA LEU A 338 7.46 -1.85 -27.01
C LEU A 338 8.43 -1.35 -28.08
N ARG A 339 8.49 -2.01 -29.24
CA ARG A 339 9.27 -1.57 -30.39
C ARG A 339 8.49 -0.61 -31.31
N GLY A 340 7.27 -0.24 -30.94
CA GLY A 340 6.42 0.69 -31.69
C GLY A 340 5.63 0.04 -32.84
N GLU A 341 5.70 -1.28 -32.97
CA GLU A 341 5.03 -2.02 -34.05
C GLU A 341 3.69 -2.61 -33.59
N LYS A 342 2.87 -3.03 -34.57
CA LYS A 342 1.56 -3.64 -34.31
C LYS A 342 1.66 -5.17 -34.24
N PRO A 343 1.20 -5.84 -33.16
CA PRO A 343 1.22 -7.30 -33.06
C PRO A 343 0.54 -8.04 -34.22
N GLN A 344 -0.51 -7.45 -34.80
CA GLN A 344 -1.25 -8.02 -35.94
C GLN A 344 -0.36 -8.18 -37.18
N GLU A 345 0.60 -7.29 -37.38
CA GLU A 345 1.55 -7.38 -38.51
C GLU A 345 2.48 -8.59 -38.36
N PHE A 346 2.58 -9.18 -37.17
CA PHE A 346 3.35 -10.39 -36.90
C PHE A 346 2.48 -11.65 -36.78
N GLY A 347 1.17 -11.55 -37.06
CA GLY A 347 0.23 -12.66 -36.99
C GLY A 347 -0.37 -12.88 -35.59
N ILE A 348 -0.34 -11.86 -34.73
CA ILE A 348 -0.98 -11.89 -33.40
C ILE A 348 -2.20 -10.97 -33.42
N ASP A 349 -3.38 -11.56 -33.56
CA ASP A 349 -4.65 -10.83 -33.62
C ASP A 349 -5.11 -10.37 -32.23
N VAL A 350 -4.46 -9.33 -31.71
CA VAL A 350 -4.80 -8.75 -30.42
C VAL A 350 -6.06 -7.87 -30.51
N VAL A 351 -6.94 -8.03 -29.53
CA VAL A 351 -8.11 -7.17 -29.30
C VAL A 351 -7.72 -6.10 -28.28
N PRO A 352 -7.92 -4.80 -28.56
CA PRO A 352 -7.59 -3.74 -27.62
C PRO A 352 -8.48 -3.80 -26.38
N SER A 353 -7.92 -3.36 -25.24
CA SER A 353 -8.62 -3.21 -23.96
C SER A 353 -8.31 -1.84 -23.36
N ASP A 354 -9.36 -1.11 -22.99
CA ASP A 354 -9.23 0.19 -22.31
C ASP A 354 -8.60 0.05 -20.92
N ALA A 355 -8.65 -1.15 -20.32
CA ALA A 355 -8.14 -1.40 -18.97
C ALA A 355 -6.67 -1.81 -18.93
N HIS A 356 -6.20 -2.59 -19.91
CA HIS A 356 -4.88 -3.23 -19.85
C HIS A 356 -4.26 -3.48 -21.23
N LEU A 357 -4.46 -2.55 -22.16
CA LEU A 357 -3.92 -2.52 -23.53
C LEU A 357 -4.49 -3.61 -24.46
N PHE A 358 -4.36 -4.88 -24.11
CA PHE A 358 -4.84 -6.02 -24.90
C PHE A 358 -5.61 -7.04 -24.05
N THR A 359 -6.66 -7.62 -24.64
CA THR A 359 -7.44 -8.74 -24.06
C THR A 359 -6.64 -10.04 -24.12
N ILE A 360 -6.42 -10.71 -22.98
CA ILE A 360 -5.54 -11.88 -22.91
C ILE A 360 -5.98 -13.00 -23.83
N GLU A 361 -7.28 -13.22 -23.93
CA GLU A 361 -7.91 -14.27 -24.73
C GLU A 361 -7.64 -14.11 -26.22
N SER A 362 -7.24 -12.92 -26.68
CA SER A 362 -6.92 -12.67 -28.09
C SER A 362 -5.46 -12.96 -28.46
N MET A 363 -4.55 -13.00 -27.49
CA MET A 363 -3.10 -13.03 -27.72
C MET A 363 -2.55 -14.42 -28.05
N GLY A 364 -3.39 -15.44 -28.17
CA GLY A 364 -3.00 -16.84 -28.33
C GLY A 364 -2.97 -17.35 -29.78
N PHE A 365 -2.75 -18.65 -29.90
CA PHE A 365 -2.68 -19.36 -31.17
C PHE A 365 -3.33 -20.74 -31.10
N SER A 366 -3.78 -21.23 -32.26
CA SER A 366 -4.41 -22.56 -32.40
C SER A 366 -3.40 -23.71 -32.35
N ASN A 367 -2.15 -23.48 -32.77
CA ASN A 367 -1.09 -24.48 -32.77
C ASN A 367 0.30 -23.84 -32.69
N ASP A 368 1.33 -24.66 -32.46
CA ASP A 368 2.71 -24.19 -32.32
C ASP A 368 3.35 -23.76 -33.63
N GLU A 369 2.89 -24.25 -34.78
CA GLU A 369 3.40 -23.80 -36.10
C GLU A 369 3.12 -22.30 -36.30
N GLN A 370 1.91 -21.83 -35.96
CA GLN A 370 1.56 -20.42 -36.00
C GLN A 370 2.41 -19.59 -35.02
N ARG A 371 2.68 -20.13 -33.82
CA ARG A 371 3.54 -19.46 -32.81
C ARG A 371 4.95 -19.28 -33.32
N GLU A 372 5.56 -20.35 -33.83
CA GLU A 372 6.93 -20.31 -34.34
C GLU A 372 7.05 -19.41 -35.58
N ALA A 373 6.03 -19.38 -36.45
CA ALA A 373 5.99 -18.47 -37.59
C ALA A 373 5.98 -16.99 -37.15
N ALA A 374 5.15 -16.63 -36.16
CA ALA A 374 5.11 -15.27 -35.61
C ALA A 374 6.44 -14.89 -34.94
N LEU A 375 7.02 -15.80 -34.15
CA LEU A 375 8.30 -15.61 -33.47
C LEU A 375 9.47 -15.48 -34.46
N ALA A 376 9.48 -16.30 -35.52
CA ALA A 376 10.47 -16.23 -36.58
C ALA A 376 10.37 -14.90 -37.34
N LYS A 377 9.16 -14.43 -37.63
CA LYS A 377 8.92 -13.13 -38.27
C LYS A 377 9.43 -11.99 -37.40
N TYR A 378 9.16 -12.03 -36.10
CA TYR A 378 9.69 -11.05 -35.13
C TYR A 378 11.21 -11.03 -35.11
N ARG A 379 11.85 -12.20 -34.97
CA ARG A 379 13.31 -12.32 -34.97
C ARG A 379 13.92 -11.83 -36.27
N ALA A 380 13.37 -12.21 -37.42
CA ALA A 380 13.88 -11.75 -38.72
C ALA A 380 13.80 -10.22 -38.86
N HIS A 381 12.73 -9.61 -38.36
CA HIS A 381 12.54 -8.16 -38.43
C HIS A 381 13.51 -7.39 -37.53
N PHE A 382 13.79 -7.89 -36.32
CA PHE A 382 14.61 -7.17 -35.32
C PHE A 382 16.04 -7.70 -35.13
N ALA A 383 16.42 -8.83 -35.74
CA ALA A 383 17.79 -9.36 -35.72
C ALA A 383 18.81 -8.41 -36.40
N ALA A 384 18.35 -7.51 -37.27
CA ALA A 384 19.19 -6.51 -37.94
C ALA A 384 19.51 -5.28 -37.07
N ALA A 385 18.88 -5.13 -35.89
CA ALA A 385 18.99 -3.95 -35.03
C ALA A 385 19.86 -4.16 -33.77
N ALA A 386 20.48 -5.33 -33.58
CA ALA A 386 21.42 -5.56 -32.49
C ALA A 386 22.75 -4.85 -32.78
N PRO A 387 23.24 -3.93 -31.92
CA PRO A 387 24.57 -3.37 -32.09
C PRO A 387 25.60 -4.51 -31.96
N PRO A 388 26.67 -4.53 -32.77
CA PRO A 388 27.71 -5.53 -32.65
C PRO A 388 28.29 -5.45 -31.24
N SER A 389 28.23 -6.57 -30.52
CA SER A 389 28.86 -6.77 -29.22
C SER A 389 30.31 -6.30 -29.29
N ARG A 390 30.67 -5.31 -28.48
CA ARG A 390 32.06 -4.92 -28.22
C ARG A 390 32.59 -5.66 -27.01
#